data_AF-A0A653RUK9-F1
#
_entry.id   AF-A0A653RUK9-F1
#
_cell.length_a   1.000
_cell.length_b   1.000
_cell.length_c   1.000
_cell.angle_alpha   90.00
_cell.angle_beta   90.00
_cell.angle_gamma   90.00
#
_symmetry.space_group_name_H-M   'P 1'
#
loop_
_entity.id
_entity.type
_entity.pdbx_description
1 polymer ?
#
loop_
_entity_poly.entity_id
_entity_poly.type
_entity_poly.pdbx_seq_one_letter_code
_entity_poly.pdbx_strand_id
1 'polypeptide(L)'
;MNFRKELEPNIEKSERLFPIVLDLISKFDEAFDAFNVKKMDDIIDQINLLIDKGIDKEDIYEYWGYTSAEDLAFGLTLTLPRHVFPITEEELSEIKNRIQILLEADENMEKSISTFLFKNEVSVASVLIGDYYELIINHYNSSRPDNIIYL
;
A
#
# COMPACT_ATOMS: atom_id res chain seq x y z
N MET A 1 11.81 9.65 21.16
CA MET A 1 10.41 10.05 20.89
C MET A 1 9.56 8.78 20.84
N ASN A 2 8.31 8.81 21.32
CA ASN A 2 7.42 7.66 21.18
C ASN A 2 6.53 7.87 19.95
N PHE A 3 6.93 7.29 18.81
CA PHE A 3 6.09 7.25 17.62
C PHE A 3 4.93 6.27 17.86
N ARG A 4 3.70 6.69 17.57
CA ARG A 4 2.48 5.90 17.81
C ARG A 4 2.48 4.65 16.92
N LYS A 5 2.15 3.49 17.50
CA LYS A 5 2.09 2.21 16.74
C LYS A 5 1.00 2.22 15.68
N GLU A 6 -0.01 3.06 15.84
CA GLU A 6 -1.10 3.25 14.89
C GLU A 6 -0.64 3.93 13.59
N LEU A 7 0.50 4.62 13.61
CA LEU A 7 1.16 5.18 12.42
C LEU A 7 2.13 4.19 11.78
N GLU A 8 2.40 3.03 12.40
CA GLU A 8 3.33 2.02 11.86
C GLU A 8 2.62 1.09 10.87
N PRO A 9 3.20 0.84 9.67
CA PRO A 9 2.65 -0.15 8.76
C PRO A 9 2.72 -1.54 9.39
N ASN A 10 1.65 -2.33 9.26
CA ASN A 10 1.62 -3.70 9.79
C ASN A 10 2.28 -4.69 8.82
N ILE A 11 3.61 -4.62 8.75
CA ILE A 11 4.42 -5.43 7.81
C ILE A 11 4.20 -6.93 8.01
N GLU A 12 4.15 -7.42 9.25
CA GLU A 12 3.95 -8.85 9.55
C GLU A 12 2.61 -9.39 9.02
N LYS A 13 1.54 -8.57 9.05
CA LYS A 13 0.27 -8.93 8.42
C LYS A 13 0.42 -8.95 6.90
N SER A 14 1.04 -7.92 6.32
CA SER A 14 1.25 -7.81 4.88
C SER A 14 2.09 -8.98 4.34
N GLU A 15 3.16 -9.38 5.02
CA GLU A 15 3.98 -10.55 4.69
C GLU A 15 3.18 -11.85 4.60
N ARG A 16 2.26 -12.07 5.53
CA ARG A 16 1.42 -13.28 5.54
C ARG A 16 0.37 -13.28 4.44
N LEU A 17 -0.18 -12.12 4.10
CA LEU A 17 -1.25 -12.01 3.10
C LEU A 17 -0.71 -11.91 1.67
N PHE A 18 0.46 -11.31 1.48
CA PHE A 18 1.10 -11.09 0.18
C PHE A 18 1.06 -12.30 -0.76
N PRO A 19 1.55 -13.50 -0.38
CA PRO A 19 1.57 -14.62 -1.33
C PRO A 19 0.17 -15.08 -1.74
N ILE A 20 -0.83 -14.87 -0.87
CA ILE A 20 -2.23 -15.23 -1.13
C ILE A 20 -2.85 -14.22 -2.10
N VAL A 21 -2.63 -12.93 -1.85
CA VAL A 21 -3.15 -11.85 -2.70
C VAL A 21 -2.49 -11.87 -4.07
N LEU A 22 -1.18 -12.13 -4.15
CA LEU A 22 -0.47 -12.27 -5.42
C LEU A 22 -1.03 -13.42 -6.28
N ASP A 23 -1.28 -14.59 -5.67
CA ASP A 23 -1.90 -15.72 -6.36
C ASP A 23 -3.33 -15.39 -6.84
N LEU A 24 -4.10 -14.63 -6.06
CA LEU A 24 -5.42 -14.16 -6.47
C LEU A 24 -5.35 -13.20 -7.67
N ILE A 25 -4.37 -12.29 -7.70
CA ILE A 25 -4.12 -11.40 -8.85
C ILE A 25 -3.76 -12.23 -10.09
N SER A 26 -2.86 -13.22 -9.98
CA SER A 26 -2.56 -14.10 -11.12
C SER A 26 -3.79 -14.87 -11.61
N LYS A 27 -4.67 -15.32 -10.72
CA LYS A 27 -5.94 -15.97 -11.09
C LYS A 27 -6.94 -15.00 -11.73
N PHE A 28 -6.85 -13.72 -11.39
CA PHE A 28 -7.65 -12.67 -12.00
C PHE A 28 -7.22 -12.46 -13.46
N ASP A 29 -5.91 -12.39 -13.72
CA ASP A 29 -5.34 -12.37 -15.08
C ASP A 29 -5.88 -13.52 -15.93
N GLU A 30 -5.78 -14.75 -15.42
CA GLU A 30 -6.31 -15.94 -16.12
C GLU A 30 -7.81 -15.85 -16.40
N ALA A 31 -8.58 -15.26 -15.48
CA ALA A 31 -10.02 -15.10 -15.63
C ALA A 31 -10.36 -14.04 -16.67
N PHE A 32 -9.58 -12.96 -16.72
CA PHE A 32 -9.70 -11.88 -17.70
C PHE A 32 -9.40 -12.40 -19.11
N ASP A 33 -8.30 -13.13 -19.30
CA ASP A 33 -7.93 -13.75 -20.57
C ASP A 33 -9.00 -14.72 -21.09
N ALA A 34 -9.70 -15.39 -20.17
CA ALA A 34 -10.81 -16.29 -20.47
C ALA A 34 -12.16 -15.58 -20.65
N PHE A 35 -12.22 -14.25 -20.55
CA PHE A 35 -13.45 -13.45 -20.53
C PHE A 35 -14.48 -13.92 -19.49
N ASN A 36 -14.01 -14.46 -18.36
CA ASN A 36 -14.85 -15.02 -17.31
C ASN A 36 -15.14 -13.97 -16.22
N VAL A 37 -16.08 -13.08 -16.52
CA VAL A 37 -16.48 -11.96 -15.65
C VAL A 37 -16.86 -12.41 -14.25
N LYS A 38 -17.59 -13.53 -14.12
CA LYS A 38 -18.01 -14.06 -12.82
C LYS A 38 -16.82 -14.48 -11.97
N LYS A 39 -15.84 -15.18 -12.56
CA LYS A 39 -14.62 -15.60 -11.83
C LYS A 39 -13.82 -14.38 -11.36
N MET A 40 -13.79 -13.31 -12.16
CA MET A 40 -13.16 -12.05 -11.75
C MET A 40 -13.88 -11.43 -10.54
N ASP A 41 -15.22 -11.37 -10.54
CA ASP A 41 -16.01 -10.89 -9.39
C ASP A 41 -15.73 -11.71 -8.14
N ASP A 42 -15.77 -13.04 -8.25
CA ASP A 42 -15.51 -13.96 -7.14
C ASP A 42 -14.08 -13.79 -6.56
N ILE A 43 -13.11 -13.36 -7.38
CA ILE A 43 -11.73 -13.08 -6.94
C ILE A 43 -11.64 -11.73 -6.23
N ILE A 44 -12.28 -10.68 -6.74
CA ILE A 44 -12.35 -9.38 -6.06
C ILE A 44 -12.99 -9.53 -4.68
N ASP A 45 -14.07 -10.29 -4.58
CA ASP A 45 -14.71 -10.59 -3.30
C ASP A 45 -13.76 -11.31 -2.34
N GLN A 46 -12.97 -12.28 -2.83
CA GLN A 46 -11.96 -12.95 -2.01
C GLN A 46 -10.86 -12.02 -1.54
N ILE A 47 -10.36 -11.12 -2.39
CA ILE A 47 -9.36 -10.13 -2.01
C ILE A 47 -9.93 -9.21 -0.92
N ASN A 48 -11.13 -8.67 -1.13
CA ASN A 48 -11.84 -7.80 -0.17
C ASN A 48 -12.13 -8.48 1.18
N LEU A 49 -12.28 -9.81 1.22
CA LEU A 49 -12.40 -10.55 2.48
C LEU A 49 -11.09 -10.68 3.26
N LEU A 50 -9.94 -10.60 2.57
CA LEU A 50 -8.61 -10.72 3.17
C LEU A 50 -8.05 -9.38 3.65
N ILE A 51 -8.34 -8.31 2.92
CA ILE A 51 -7.78 -6.98 3.17
C ILE A 51 -8.79 -6.06 3.85
N ASP A 52 -8.28 -5.04 4.56
CA ASP A 52 -9.12 -4.03 5.22
C ASP A 52 -9.47 -2.86 4.26
N LYS A 53 -9.53 -3.13 2.96
CA LYS A 53 -9.81 -2.18 1.88
C LYS A 53 -10.98 -2.71 1.05
N GLY A 54 -11.82 -1.82 0.52
CA GLY A 54 -12.81 -2.16 -0.49
C GLY A 54 -12.26 -1.76 -1.85
N ILE A 55 -11.86 -2.74 -2.64
CA ILE A 55 -11.39 -2.55 -4.01
C ILE A 55 -12.41 -3.08 -5.02
N ASP A 56 -12.30 -2.64 -6.26
CA ASP A 56 -13.02 -3.15 -7.41
C ASP A 56 -12.06 -3.65 -8.52
N LYS A 57 -12.62 -3.95 -9.70
CA LYS A 57 -11.84 -4.48 -10.83
C LYS A 57 -10.92 -3.43 -11.43
N GLU A 58 -11.27 -2.15 -11.39
CA GLU A 58 -10.47 -1.07 -11.96
C GLU A 58 -9.18 -0.90 -11.15
N ASP A 59 -9.24 -1.03 -9.81
CA ASP A 59 -8.04 -1.05 -8.95
C ASP A 59 -7.04 -2.16 -9.37
N ILE A 60 -7.56 -3.29 -9.86
CA ILE A 60 -6.77 -4.39 -10.41
C ILE A 60 -6.40 -4.14 -11.88
N TYR A 61 -7.13 -3.37 -12.68
CA TYR A 61 -6.69 -3.06 -14.04
C TYR A 61 -5.55 -2.04 -14.07
N GLU A 62 -5.47 -1.17 -13.07
CA GLU A 62 -4.45 -0.11 -12.98
C GLU A 62 -3.01 -0.66 -12.93
N TYR A 63 -2.75 -1.88 -12.42
CA TYR A 63 -1.37 -2.40 -12.44
C TYR A 63 -0.86 -2.73 -13.82
N TRP A 64 -1.71 -3.09 -14.78
CA TRP A 64 -1.26 -3.38 -16.14
C TRP A 64 -0.61 -2.18 -16.86
N GLY A 65 -0.76 -0.96 -16.33
CA GLY A 65 -0.13 0.25 -16.88
C GLY A 65 1.00 0.86 -16.05
N TYR A 66 0.99 0.68 -14.72
CA TYR A 66 1.74 1.56 -13.82
C TYR A 66 2.61 0.84 -12.78
N THR A 67 2.38 -0.44 -12.50
CA THR A 67 3.11 -1.15 -11.43
C THR A 67 3.23 -2.66 -11.71
N SER A 68 4.02 -3.38 -10.91
CA SER A 68 4.09 -4.85 -10.99
C SER A 68 2.94 -5.51 -10.24
N ALA A 69 2.61 -6.78 -10.56
CA ALA A 69 1.61 -7.54 -9.81
C ALA A 69 2.04 -7.73 -8.35
N GLU A 70 3.34 -7.87 -8.12
CA GLU A 70 3.98 -7.94 -6.81
C GLU A 70 3.78 -6.65 -6.01
N ASP A 71 4.07 -5.49 -6.60
CA ASP A 71 3.90 -4.20 -5.95
C ASP A 71 2.43 -3.93 -5.61
N LEU A 72 1.52 -4.24 -6.54
CA LEU A 72 0.08 -4.17 -6.27
C LEU A 72 -0.32 -5.09 -5.13
N ALA A 73 0.09 -6.36 -5.17
CA ALA A 73 -0.23 -7.33 -4.12
C ALA A 73 0.23 -6.82 -2.74
N PHE A 74 1.45 -6.30 -2.67
CA PHE A 74 1.98 -5.74 -1.42
C PHE A 74 1.17 -4.51 -0.98
N GLY A 75 0.94 -3.55 -1.88
CA GLY A 75 0.15 -2.34 -1.63
C GLY A 75 -1.26 -2.66 -1.10
N LEU A 76 -1.95 -3.62 -1.71
CA LEU A 76 -3.28 -4.07 -1.25
C LEU A 76 -3.24 -4.64 0.17
N THR A 77 -2.17 -5.35 0.53
CA THR A 77 -2.02 -5.97 1.85
C THR A 77 -1.60 -4.99 2.94
N LEU A 78 -1.11 -3.79 2.60
CA LEU A 78 -0.78 -2.75 3.57
C LEU A 78 -2.08 -2.27 4.24
N THR A 79 -2.17 -2.48 5.55
CA THR A 79 -3.32 -2.02 6.32
C THR A 79 -3.33 -0.50 6.31
N LEU A 80 -4.44 0.13 5.95
CA LEU A 80 -4.56 1.58 5.96
C LEU A 80 -4.33 2.11 7.38
N PRO A 81 -3.62 3.24 7.54
CA PRO A 81 -3.42 3.89 8.83
C PRO A 81 -4.77 4.39 9.36
N ARG A 82 -5.39 3.62 10.26
CA ARG A 82 -6.75 3.91 10.77
C ARG A 82 -6.72 5.06 11.78
N HIS A 83 -7.49 6.10 11.52
CA HIS A 83 -7.95 7.10 12.51
C HIS A 83 -6.87 7.75 13.40
N VAL A 84 -5.70 8.09 12.86
CA VAL A 84 -4.59 8.59 13.68
C VAL A 84 -4.62 10.11 13.91
N PHE A 85 -5.74 10.76 13.57
CA PHE A 85 -5.89 12.22 13.68
C PHE A 85 -6.33 12.68 15.07
N PRO A 86 -5.77 13.79 15.58
CA PRO A 86 -4.74 14.63 14.95
C PRO A 86 -3.33 14.00 14.98
N ILE A 87 -2.50 14.32 13.98
CA ILE A 87 -1.07 13.98 13.93
C ILE A 87 -0.28 15.19 14.42
N THR A 88 0.73 14.99 15.27
CA THR A 88 1.57 16.09 15.77
C THR A 88 2.65 16.48 14.76
N GLU A 89 3.22 17.68 14.89
CA GLU A 89 4.34 18.12 14.03
C GLU A 89 5.57 17.21 14.18
N GLU A 90 5.81 16.69 15.39
CA GLU A 90 6.89 15.75 15.64
C GLU A 90 6.65 14.41 14.92
N GLU A 91 5.42 13.88 14.97
CA GLU A 91 5.04 12.67 14.25
C GLU A 91 5.16 12.85 12.73
N LEU A 92 4.75 14.01 12.22
CA LEU A 92 4.92 14.36 10.81
C LEU A 92 6.39 14.43 10.42
N SER A 93 7.24 15.01 11.27
CA SER A 93 8.68 15.07 11.05
C SER A 93 9.31 13.68 11.00
N GLU A 94 8.88 12.77 11.85
CA GLU A 94 9.35 11.38 11.85
C GLU A 94 8.89 10.63 10.60
N ILE A 95 7.64 10.80 10.16
CA ILE A 95 7.16 10.22 8.89
C ILE A 95 8.01 10.72 7.72
N LYS A 96 8.27 12.02 7.64
CA LYS A 96 9.12 12.59 6.58
C LYS A 96 10.55 12.06 6.62
N ASN A 97 11.12 11.92 7.82
CA ASN A 97 12.45 11.34 8.00
C ASN A 97 12.50 9.88 7.51
N ARG A 98 11.46 9.08 7.77
CA ARG A 98 11.36 7.71 7.28
C ARG A 98 11.22 7.62 5.76
N ILE A 99 10.42 8.49 5.15
CA ILE A 99 10.35 8.61 3.69
C ILE A 99 11.73 8.92 3.12
N GLN A 100 12.45 9.88 3.71
CA GLN A 100 13.80 10.25 3.27
C GLN A 100 14.78 9.07 3.36
N ILE A 101 14.75 8.31 4.47
CA ILE A 101 15.58 7.10 4.63
C ILE A 101 15.23 6.05 3.57
N LEU A 102 13.94 5.86 3.26
CA LEU A 102 13.50 4.91 2.24
C LEU A 102 13.95 5.34 0.82
N LEU A 103 13.85 6.63 0.50
CA LEU A 103 14.33 7.19 -0.77
C LEU A 103 15.84 7.01 -0.93
N GLU A 104 16.62 7.33 0.11
CA GLU A 104 18.08 7.16 0.11
C GLU A 104 18.48 5.69 -0.05
N ALA A 105 17.75 4.77 0.57
CA ALA A 105 18.02 3.34 0.46
C ALA A 105 17.73 2.80 -0.96
N ASP A 106 16.68 3.31 -1.61
CA ASP A 106 16.32 2.97 -2.98
C ASP A 106 17.34 3.51 -4.00
N GLU A 107 17.72 4.79 -3.87
CA GLU A 107 18.70 5.46 -4.74
C GLU A 107 20.08 4.77 -4.73
N ASN A 108 20.50 4.26 -3.57
CA ASN A 108 21.79 3.60 -3.43
C ASN A 108 21.80 2.15 -3.93
N MET A 109 20.68 1.64 -4.46
CA MET A 109 20.48 0.22 -4.78
C MET A 109 20.98 -0.70 -3.66
N GLU A 110 20.97 -0.22 -2.41
CA GLU A 110 21.11 -1.13 -1.29
C GLU A 110 19.99 -2.13 -1.51
N LYS A 111 20.29 -3.43 -1.52
CA LYS A 111 19.28 -4.50 -1.58
C LYS A 111 18.41 -4.36 -0.32
N SER A 112 17.55 -3.37 -0.35
CA SER A 112 17.01 -2.67 0.80
C SER A 112 15.65 -3.25 1.03
N ILE A 113 15.56 -4.15 2.01
CA ILE A 113 14.31 -4.71 2.57
C ILE A 113 13.52 -5.61 1.57
N SER A 114 13.43 -5.25 0.29
CA SER A 114 12.76 -5.90 -0.84
C SER A 114 13.11 -7.37 -1.01
N THR A 115 14.40 -7.72 -0.93
CA THR A 115 14.86 -9.10 -1.13
C THR A 115 14.59 -10.01 0.08
N PHE A 116 14.44 -9.44 1.28
CA PHE A 116 14.39 -10.22 2.52
C PHE A 116 12.97 -10.66 2.90
N LEU A 117 11.95 -9.84 2.64
CA LEU A 117 10.58 -10.09 3.11
C LEU A 117 9.76 -10.98 2.14
N PHE A 118 9.99 -10.88 0.82
CA PHE A 118 9.04 -11.45 -0.16
C PHE A 118 9.61 -12.44 -1.19
N LYS A 119 10.94 -12.63 -1.28
CA LYS A 119 11.62 -13.44 -2.33
C LYS A 119 11.29 -13.05 -3.79
N ASN A 120 10.47 -12.02 -4.01
CA ASN A 120 10.05 -11.48 -5.32
C ASN A 120 10.54 -10.03 -5.46
N GLU A 121 10.52 -9.48 -6.68
CA GLU A 121 10.96 -8.11 -6.99
C GLU A 121 9.92 -7.05 -6.55
N VAL A 122 9.61 -6.97 -5.25
CA VAL A 122 8.74 -5.93 -4.68
C VAL A 122 9.56 -4.66 -4.42
N SER A 123 9.13 -3.52 -4.94
CA SER A 123 9.64 -2.19 -4.58
C SER A 123 9.05 -1.71 -3.26
N VAL A 124 9.48 -2.34 -2.15
CA VAL A 124 8.96 -2.08 -0.80
C VAL A 124 9.04 -0.59 -0.43
N ALA A 125 10.12 0.09 -0.81
CA ALA A 125 10.29 1.52 -0.55
C ALA A 125 9.23 2.35 -1.28
N SER A 126 9.07 2.15 -2.59
CA SER A 126 8.06 2.86 -3.40
C SER A 126 6.65 2.64 -2.85
N VAL A 127 6.29 1.39 -2.58
CA VAL A 127 4.95 1.04 -2.07
C VAL A 127 4.70 1.63 -0.68
N LEU A 128 5.67 1.56 0.25
CA LEU A 128 5.51 2.16 1.58
C LEU A 128 5.40 3.69 1.54
N ILE A 129 6.14 4.33 0.63
CA ILE A 129 6.07 5.79 0.46
C ILE A 129 4.69 6.15 -0.09
N GLY A 130 4.32 5.65 -1.26
CA GLY A 130 3.08 6.05 -1.96
C GLY A 130 1.80 5.54 -1.28
N ASP A 131 1.74 4.24 -0.98
CA ASP A 131 0.49 3.59 -0.56
C ASP A 131 0.26 3.61 0.95
N TYR A 132 1.21 4.15 1.72
CA TYR A 132 1.09 4.24 3.18
C TYR A 132 1.44 5.62 3.73
N TYR A 133 2.70 6.07 3.62
CA TYR A 133 3.12 7.31 4.28
C TYR A 133 2.56 8.58 3.60
N GLU A 134 2.48 8.62 2.27
CA GLU A 134 1.87 9.74 1.56
C GLU A 134 0.37 9.87 1.86
N LEU A 135 -0.35 8.75 2.05
CA LEU A 135 -1.75 8.80 2.49
C LEU A 135 -1.90 9.49 3.85
N ILE A 136 -0.99 9.24 4.79
CA ILE A 136 -0.98 9.90 6.11
C ILE A 136 -0.74 11.41 5.96
N ILE A 137 0.24 11.80 5.15
CA ILE A 137 0.58 13.21 4.88
C ILE A 137 -0.59 13.93 4.20
N ASN A 138 -1.21 13.30 3.19
CA ASN A 138 -2.32 13.88 2.46
C ASN A 138 -3.53 14.11 3.36
N HIS A 139 -3.89 13.13 4.19
CA HIS A 139 -4.97 13.31 5.17
C HIS A 139 -4.65 14.40 6.20
N TYR A 140 -3.38 14.52 6.63
CA TYR A 140 -2.94 15.61 7.51
C TYR A 140 -3.14 16.98 6.87
N ASN A 141 -2.72 17.13 5.62
CA ASN A 141 -2.88 18.38 4.87
C ASN A 141 -4.36 18.71 4.65
N SER A 142 -5.19 17.74 4.27
CA SER A 142 -6.63 17.94 4.06
C SER A 142 -7.40 18.27 5.34
N SER A 143 -6.89 17.87 6.51
CA SER A 143 -7.55 18.10 7.80
C SER A 143 -7.17 19.44 8.46
N ARG A 144 -6.27 20.24 7.85
CA ARG A 144 -5.89 21.55 8.38
C ARG A 144 -7.02 22.58 8.19
N PRO A 145 -7.40 23.33 9.24
CA PRO A 145 -8.47 24.33 9.16
C PRO A 145 -8.15 25.50 8.20
N ASP A 146 -6.89 25.71 7.84
CA ASP A 146 -6.48 26.75 6.89
C ASP A 146 -6.75 26.39 5.41
N ASN A 147 -7.18 25.15 5.13
CA ASN A 147 -7.59 24.68 3.81
C ASN A 147 -9.11 24.86 3.54
N ILE A 148 -9.81 25.67 4.34
CA ILE A 148 -11.15 26.15 3.98
C ILE A 148 -11.00 27.08 2.78
N ILE A 149 -11.23 26.53 1.59
CA ILE A 149 -11.55 27.31 0.40
C ILE A 149 -12.81 28.09 0.75
N TYR A 150 -12.68 29.41 0.94
CA TYR A 150 -13.83 30.30 0.93
C TYR A 150 -14.48 30.17 -0.44
N LEU A 151 -15.66 29.54 -0.48
CA LEU A 151 -16.56 29.50 -1.63
C LEU A 151 -16.98 30.91 -2.04
#